data_AF-A0A9W8ARH0-F1
#
_entry.id   AF-A0A9W8ARH0-F1
#
_cell.length_a   1.000
_cell.length_b   1.000
_cell.length_c   1.000
_cell.angle_alpha   90.00
_cell.angle_beta   90.00
_cell.angle_gamma   90.00
#
_symmetry.space_group_name_H-M   'P 1'
#
loop_
_entity.id
_entity.type
_entity.pdbx_description
1 polymer ?
#
loop_
_entity_poly.entity_id
_entity_poly.type
_entity_poly.pdbx_seq_one_letter_code
_entity_poly.pdbx_strand_id
1 'polypeptide(L)'
;MQALDEQYLECDAQFGGVDQRKIFTFAEKYLPQLGYAKRAHLMNPMIPGLQGSKMSASDPDSKIDMLDDPKTVSRKIKRAFCEEGNIADNGLLSFAKYVLFPVSSLKAADGVPTFTIVRPEKWGGSSVYHEFEALEKDFAEKNVHPGDLKKSVAEAINALLLPIQEYMLNHPEYRGLVDLAYPPPPAKPKVVKQKKKHNQKPQKTDEAAAPAPAPTPSANPQPTA
;
A
#
# COMPACT_ATOMS: atom_id res chain seq x y z
N MET A 1 21.73 -22.02 -4.92
CA MET A 1 20.56 -22.55 -4.20
C MET A 1 19.37 -22.55 -5.13
N GLN A 2 18.74 -21.40 -5.44
CA GLN A 2 17.53 -21.33 -6.29
C GLN A 2 17.60 -22.13 -7.62
N ALA A 3 18.71 -22.09 -8.36
CA ALA A 3 18.86 -22.88 -9.59
C ALA A 3 18.87 -24.40 -9.32
N LEU A 4 19.48 -24.86 -8.24
CA LEU A 4 19.49 -26.28 -7.90
C LEU A 4 18.13 -26.76 -7.40
N ASP A 5 17.31 -25.88 -6.82
CA ASP A 5 15.96 -26.22 -6.40
C ASP A 5 15.13 -26.77 -7.57
N GLU A 6 15.35 -26.28 -8.81
CA GLU A 6 14.72 -26.83 -10.02
C GLU A 6 15.00 -28.32 -10.24
N GLN A 7 16.24 -28.75 -9.97
CA GLN A 7 16.63 -30.15 -10.12
C GLN A 7 16.14 -30.99 -8.94
N TYR A 8 16.29 -30.50 -7.71
CA TYR A 8 15.95 -31.25 -6.51
C TYR A 8 14.45 -31.32 -6.22
N LEU A 9 13.66 -30.40 -6.76
CA LEU A 9 12.19 -30.48 -6.78
C LEU A 9 11.66 -31.24 -8.00
N GLU A 10 12.54 -31.70 -8.89
CA GLU A 10 12.20 -32.45 -10.10
C GLU A 10 11.14 -31.75 -10.96
N CYS A 11 11.18 -30.42 -11.06
CA CYS A 11 10.21 -29.66 -11.83
C CYS A 11 10.65 -29.49 -13.29
N ASP A 12 9.71 -29.36 -14.22
CA ASP A 12 9.99 -29.03 -15.63
C ASP A 12 10.03 -27.52 -15.90
N ALA A 13 9.38 -26.75 -15.03
CA ALA A 13 9.27 -25.31 -15.14
C ALA A 13 9.32 -24.62 -13.77
N GLN A 14 9.90 -23.42 -13.74
CA GLN A 14 9.85 -22.50 -12.59
C GLN A 14 9.00 -21.28 -12.94
N PHE A 15 8.07 -20.94 -12.05
CA PHE A 15 7.23 -19.75 -12.16
C PHE A 15 7.67 -18.69 -11.14
N GLY A 16 7.78 -17.44 -11.57
CA GLY A 16 8.10 -16.32 -10.68
C GLY A 16 7.97 -14.96 -11.35
N GLY A 17 8.31 -13.90 -10.62
CA GLY A 17 8.23 -12.53 -11.16
C GLY A 17 9.30 -12.25 -12.21
N VAL A 18 9.05 -11.26 -13.07
CA VAL A 18 10.07 -10.74 -14.01
C VAL A 18 11.34 -10.21 -13.32
N ASP A 19 11.28 -9.91 -12.02
CA ASP A 19 12.43 -9.53 -11.21
C ASP A 19 13.41 -10.69 -10.96
N GLN A 20 12.95 -11.93 -11.11
CA GLN A 20 13.78 -13.15 -11.01
C GLN A 20 14.48 -13.51 -12.33
N ARG A 21 14.25 -12.79 -13.42
CA ARG A 21 14.79 -13.08 -14.77
C ARG A 21 16.28 -13.39 -14.76
N LYS A 22 17.08 -12.62 -14.01
CA LYS A 22 18.55 -12.84 -13.94
C LYS A 22 18.89 -14.22 -13.37
N ILE A 23 18.15 -14.68 -12.37
CA ILE A 23 18.35 -15.98 -11.73
C ILE A 23 17.90 -17.09 -12.68
N PHE A 24 16.76 -16.93 -13.36
CA PHE A 24 16.29 -17.87 -14.37
C PHE A 24 17.31 -18.04 -15.50
N THR A 25 17.83 -16.94 -16.06
CA THR A 25 18.88 -17.01 -17.09
C THR A 25 20.18 -17.65 -16.59
N PHE A 26 20.47 -17.51 -15.28
CA PHE A 26 21.61 -18.18 -14.67
C PHE A 26 21.37 -19.69 -14.58
N ALA A 27 20.20 -20.13 -14.09
CA ALA A 27 19.84 -21.54 -14.02
C ALA A 27 19.90 -22.21 -15.39
N GLU A 28 19.34 -21.57 -16.41
CA GLU A 28 19.39 -22.06 -17.80
C GLU A 28 20.81 -22.27 -18.33
N LYS A 29 21.77 -21.45 -17.90
CA LYS A 29 23.16 -21.52 -18.36
C LYS A 29 23.98 -22.57 -17.61
N TYR A 30 23.77 -22.70 -16.30
CA TYR A 30 24.64 -23.48 -15.43
C TYR A 30 24.11 -24.88 -15.11
N LEU A 31 22.80 -25.12 -15.11
CA LEU A 31 22.25 -26.46 -14.89
C LEU A 31 22.73 -27.48 -15.95
N PRO A 32 22.77 -27.16 -17.26
CA PRO A 32 23.32 -28.07 -18.25
C PRO A 32 24.81 -28.40 -18.06
N GLN A 33 25.59 -27.46 -17.50
CA GLN A 33 27.02 -27.70 -17.23
C GLN A 33 27.24 -28.68 -16.08
N LEU A 34 26.24 -28.85 -15.21
CA LEU A 34 26.23 -29.84 -14.14
C LEU A 34 25.62 -31.19 -14.58
N GLY A 35 25.24 -31.32 -15.87
CA GLY A 35 24.58 -32.52 -16.40
C GLY A 35 23.07 -32.57 -16.13
N TYR A 36 22.48 -31.49 -15.62
CA TYR A 36 21.04 -31.39 -15.40
C TYR A 36 20.32 -30.84 -16.63
N ALA A 37 19.06 -31.21 -16.78
CA ALA A 37 18.26 -30.71 -17.88
C ALA A 37 17.86 -29.24 -17.65
N LYS A 38 17.71 -28.50 -18.75
CA LYS A 38 17.22 -27.12 -18.75
C LYS A 38 15.73 -27.08 -18.37
N ARG A 39 15.29 -26.02 -17.68
CA ARG A 39 13.88 -25.79 -17.35
C ARG A 39 13.25 -24.63 -18.11
N ALA A 40 11.93 -24.68 -18.21
CA ALA A 40 11.14 -23.56 -18.71
C ALA A 40 10.93 -22.53 -17.59
N HIS A 41 10.95 -21.24 -17.94
CA HIS A 41 10.75 -20.15 -16.99
C HIS A 41 9.54 -19.32 -17.38
N LEU A 42 8.51 -19.31 -16.52
CA LEU A 42 7.27 -18.55 -16.71
C LEU A 42 7.30 -17.31 -15.82
N MET A 43 7.22 -16.13 -16.42
CA MET A 43 7.40 -14.86 -15.71
C MET A 43 6.13 -14.02 -15.66
N ASN A 44 5.60 -13.73 -14.46
CA ASN A 44 4.49 -12.79 -14.29
C ASN A 44 4.98 -11.33 -14.18
N PRO A 45 4.21 -10.35 -14.68
CA PRO A 45 4.54 -8.94 -14.54
C PRO A 45 4.50 -8.52 -13.06
N MET A 46 5.26 -7.46 -12.73
CA MET A 46 5.21 -6.87 -11.40
C MET A 46 3.99 -5.95 -11.29
N ILE A 47 3.19 -6.16 -10.26
CA ILE A 47 2.10 -5.24 -9.92
C ILE A 47 2.73 -4.01 -9.24
N PRO A 48 2.53 -2.78 -9.77
CA PRO A 48 2.95 -1.57 -9.10
C PRO A 48 2.29 -1.45 -7.72
N GLY A 49 3.00 -0.82 -6.79
CA GLY A 49 2.42 -0.47 -5.49
C GLY A 49 1.37 0.62 -5.59
N LEU A 50 0.61 0.78 -4.51
CA LEU A 50 -0.52 1.70 -4.45
C LEU A 50 -0.12 3.16 -4.72
N GLN A 51 1.12 3.54 -4.45
CA GLN A 51 1.65 4.89 -4.66
C GLN A 51 2.39 5.06 -6.00
N GLY A 52 2.28 4.11 -6.93
CA GLY A 52 2.88 4.21 -8.28
C GLY A 52 4.34 3.73 -8.37
N SER A 53 5.00 3.44 -7.24
CA SER A 53 6.34 2.82 -7.21
C SER A 53 6.28 1.31 -6.98
N LYS A 54 7.43 0.60 -7.01
CA LYS A 54 7.52 -0.82 -6.64
C LYS A 54 6.90 -1.06 -5.25
N MET A 55 6.11 -2.14 -5.09
CA MET A 55 5.66 -2.59 -3.76
C MET A 55 6.87 -2.82 -2.86
N SER A 56 6.98 -2.09 -1.75
CA SER A 56 8.08 -2.21 -0.80
C SER A 56 7.57 -2.78 0.52
N ALA A 57 8.18 -3.87 0.99
CA ALA A 57 7.87 -4.41 2.31
C ALA A 57 8.21 -3.43 3.46
N SER A 58 9.03 -2.40 3.19
CA SER A 58 9.51 -1.43 4.18
C SER A 58 8.53 -0.29 4.46
N ASP A 59 7.56 -0.04 3.59
CA ASP A 59 6.49 0.94 3.84
C ASP A 59 5.16 0.21 4.09
N PRO A 60 4.67 0.18 5.35
CA PRO A 60 3.41 -0.48 5.71
C PRO A 60 2.18 0.04 4.95
N ASP A 61 2.21 1.29 4.49
CA ASP A 61 1.10 1.90 3.73
C ASP A 61 1.20 1.61 2.23
N SER A 62 2.31 1.04 1.75
CA SER A 62 2.52 0.74 0.34
C SER A 62 1.98 -0.61 -0.14
N LYS A 63 1.64 -1.48 0.81
CA LYS A 63 1.10 -2.82 0.57
C LYS A 63 -0.22 -3.05 1.31
N ILE A 64 -1.05 -3.91 0.75
CA ILE A 64 -2.26 -4.43 1.41
C ILE A 64 -1.90 -5.78 1.99
N ASP A 65 -2.08 -5.94 3.28
CA ASP A 65 -1.88 -7.22 3.96
C ASP A 65 -3.11 -8.11 3.78
N MET A 66 -2.94 -9.43 3.79
CA MET A 66 -4.05 -10.37 3.70
C MET A 66 -5.01 -10.26 4.89
N LEU A 67 -4.49 -9.82 6.04
CA LEU A 67 -5.24 -9.66 7.28
C LEU A 67 -5.67 -8.20 7.56
N ASP A 68 -5.47 -7.28 6.62
CA ASP A 68 -5.90 -5.89 6.78
C ASP A 68 -7.43 -5.80 6.88
N ASP A 69 -7.93 -5.12 7.92
CA ASP A 69 -9.36 -4.91 8.07
C ASP A 69 -9.93 -4.00 6.95
N PRO A 70 -11.24 -4.07 6.66
CA PRO A 70 -11.84 -3.30 5.56
C PRO A 70 -11.63 -1.78 5.62
N LYS A 71 -11.50 -1.21 6.82
CA LYS A 71 -11.21 0.23 6.99
C LYS A 71 -9.76 0.53 6.67
N THR A 72 -8.83 -0.35 7.02
CA THR A 72 -7.42 -0.23 6.67
C THR A 72 -7.20 -0.34 5.17
N VAL A 73 -7.81 -1.33 4.50
CA VAL A 73 -7.78 -1.44 3.03
C VAL A 73 -8.31 -0.15 2.39
N SER A 74 -9.50 0.28 2.80
CA SER A 74 -10.12 1.51 2.27
C SER A 74 -9.24 2.75 2.48
N ARG A 75 -8.56 2.86 3.61
CA ARG A 75 -7.63 3.96 3.92
C ARG A 75 -6.41 3.93 3.00
N LYS A 76 -5.81 2.75 2.78
CA LYS A 76 -4.64 2.58 1.91
C LYS A 76 -4.99 2.89 0.45
N ILE A 77 -6.11 2.37 -0.06
CA ILE A 77 -6.60 2.67 -1.41
C ILE A 77 -6.94 4.15 -1.59
N LYS A 78 -7.52 4.81 -0.58
CA LYS A 78 -7.78 6.27 -0.65
C LYS A 78 -6.50 7.07 -0.86
N ARG A 79 -5.39 6.65 -0.23
CA ARG A 79 -4.06 7.26 -0.36
C ARG A 79 -3.31 6.87 -1.63
N ALA A 80 -3.79 5.84 -2.35
CA ALA A 80 -3.17 5.41 -3.59
C ALA A 80 -3.14 6.55 -4.62
N PHE A 81 -2.08 6.59 -5.42
CA PHE A 81 -1.99 7.51 -6.54
C PHE A 81 -2.97 7.06 -7.63
N CYS A 82 -3.83 7.98 -8.06
CA CYS A 82 -4.84 7.75 -9.09
C CYS A 82 -5.25 9.11 -9.64
N GLU A 83 -4.58 9.52 -10.71
CA GLU A 83 -4.87 10.74 -11.43
C GLU A 83 -5.91 10.47 -12.52
N GLU A 84 -6.81 11.42 -12.74
CA GLU A 84 -7.89 11.29 -13.71
C GLU A 84 -7.35 11.19 -15.14
N GLY A 85 -7.75 10.14 -15.88
CA GLY A 85 -7.28 9.89 -17.25
C GLY A 85 -5.87 9.27 -17.33
N ASN A 86 -5.13 9.16 -16.22
CA ASN A 86 -3.80 8.56 -16.22
C ASN A 86 -3.89 7.03 -16.14
N ILE A 87 -3.61 6.37 -17.27
CA ILE A 87 -3.57 4.91 -17.39
C ILE A 87 -2.17 4.32 -17.22
N ALA A 88 -1.11 5.11 -17.46
CA ALA A 88 0.26 4.62 -17.49
C ALA A 88 0.81 4.33 -16.08
N ASP A 89 0.60 5.27 -15.15
CA ASP A 89 1.15 5.21 -13.80
C ASP A 89 0.06 5.01 -12.75
N ASN A 90 -0.82 4.01 -12.98
CA ASN A 90 -1.98 3.76 -12.13
C ASN A 90 -1.94 2.36 -11.52
N GLY A 91 -1.52 2.29 -10.26
CA GLY A 91 -1.45 1.04 -9.50
C GLY A 91 -2.81 0.38 -9.29
N LEU A 92 -3.90 1.16 -9.24
CA LEU A 92 -5.25 0.61 -9.07
C LEU A 92 -5.76 -0.05 -10.34
N LEU A 93 -5.53 0.57 -11.51
CA LEU A 93 -5.83 -0.06 -12.80
C LEU A 93 -4.98 -1.30 -13.02
N SER A 94 -3.69 -1.24 -12.69
CA SER A 94 -2.81 -2.41 -12.76
C SER A 94 -3.29 -3.54 -11.86
N PHE A 95 -3.74 -3.23 -10.64
CA PHE A 95 -4.32 -4.21 -9.72
C PHE A 95 -5.63 -4.80 -10.27
N ALA A 96 -6.48 -3.97 -10.88
CA ALA A 96 -7.68 -4.46 -11.54
C ALA A 96 -7.32 -5.45 -12.66
N LYS A 97 -6.39 -5.07 -13.55
CA LYS A 97 -5.95 -5.88 -14.70
C LYS A 97 -5.37 -7.24 -14.31
N TYR A 98 -4.44 -7.25 -13.35
CA TYR A 98 -3.66 -8.46 -13.04
C TYR A 98 -4.24 -9.30 -11.91
N VAL A 99 -5.18 -8.76 -11.11
CA VAL A 99 -5.77 -9.46 -9.96
C VAL A 99 -7.28 -9.54 -10.08
N LEU A 100 -7.99 -8.41 -10.12
CA LEU A 100 -9.45 -8.43 -9.99
C LEU A 100 -10.16 -9.09 -11.17
N PHE A 101 -9.76 -8.76 -12.41
CA PHE A 101 -10.32 -9.39 -13.60
C PHE A 101 -9.99 -10.90 -13.65
N PRO A 102 -8.72 -11.35 -13.56
CA PRO A 102 -8.39 -12.77 -13.56
C PRO A 102 -9.07 -13.58 -12.46
N VAL A 103 -9.10 -13.06 -11.23
CA VAL A 103 -9.77 -13.75 -10.12
C VAL A 103 -11.28 -13.81 -10.33
N SER A 104 -11.89 -12.76 -10.89
CA SER A 104 -13.32 -12.76 -11.21
C SER A 104 -13.63 -13.81 -12.28
N SER A 105 -12.83 -13.91 -13.36
CA SER A 105 -13.02 -14.97 -14.37
C SER A 105 -12.87 -16.37 -13.80
N LEU A 106 -11.96 -16.59 -12.85
CA LEU A 106 -11.79 -17.90 -12.20
C LEU A 106 -12.96 -18.28 -11.29
N LYS A 107 -13.70 -17.29 -10.78
CA LYS A 107 -14.90 -17.51 -9.95
C LYS A 107 -16.18 -17.64 -10.77
N ALA A 108 -16.22 -17.04 -11.96
CA ALA A 108 -17.38 -17.05 -12.83
C ALA A 108 -17.54 -18.41 -13.53
N ALA A 109 -18.77 -18.95 -13.54
CA ALA A 109 -19.04 -20.27 -14.13
C ALA A 109 -18.87 -20.30 -15.66
N ASP A 110 -19.10 -19.16 -16.32
CA ASP A 110 -18.92 -18.93 -17.75
C ASP A 110 -17.50 -18.45 -18.11
N GLY A 111 -16.64 -18.24 -17.11
CA GLY A 111 -15.28 -17.72 -17.28
C GLY A 111 -15.22 -16.23 -17.65
N VAL A 112 -16.36 -15.52 -17.68
CA VAL A 112 -16.40 -14.11 -18.06
C VAL A 112 -16.06 -13.25 -16.83
N PRO A 113 -14.95 -12.49 -16.85
CA PRO A 113 -14.62 -11.65 -15.73
C PRO A 113 -15.64 -10.53 -15.61
N THR A 114 -15.93 -10.12 -14.38
CA THR A 114 -16.88 -9.05 -14.10
C THR A 114 -16.30 -8.12 -13.04
N PHE A 115 -16.25 -6.83 -13.35
CA PHE A 115 -15.85 -5.77 -12.43
C PHE A 115 -16.86 -4.62 -12.44
N THR A 116 -17.36 -4.25 -11.28
CA THR A 116 -18.43 -3.25 -11.15
C THR A 116 -17.90 -1.95 -10.55
N ILE A 117 -18.07 -0.85 -11.28
CA ILE A 117 -17.90 0.51 -10.74
C ILE A 117 -19.22 0.95 -10.11
N VAL A 118 -19.20 1.24 -8.82
CA VAL A 118 -20.38 1.62 -8.03
C VAL A 118 -20.41 3.13 -7.88
N ARG A 119 -21.28 3.78 -8.66
CA ARG A 119 -21.48 5.24 -8.61
C ARG A 119 -22.96 5.60 -8.41
N PRO A 120 -23.27 6.71 -7.72
CA PRO A 120 -24.65 7.17 -7.56
C PRO A 120 -25.35 7.41 -8.90
N GLU A 121 -26.67 7.23 -8.96
CA GLU A 121 -27.48 7.45 -10.18
C GLU A 121 -27.28 8.86 -10.76
N LYS A 122 -27.09 9.88 -9.91
CA LYS A 122 -26.85 11.26 -10.34
C LYS A 122 -25.59 11.44 -11.21
N TRP A 123 -24.68 10.46 -11.21
CA TRP A 123 -23.44 10.46 -11.97
C TRP A 123 -23.38 9.34 -13.02
N GLY A 124 -24.54 8.82 -13.44
CA GLY A 124 -24.64 7.83 -14.51
C GLY A 124 -24.77 6.37 -14.05
N GLY A 125 -25.01 6.13 -12.75
CA GLY A 125 -25.36 4.81 -12.19
C GLY A 125 -24.25 3.74 -12.27
N SER A 126 -24.37 2.64 -11.55
CA SER A 126 -23.34 1.59 -11.55
C SER A 126 -23.06 1.06 -12.95
N SER A 127 -21.78 0.82 -13.27
CA SER A 127 -21.33 0.30 -14.57
C SER A 127 -20.61 -1.03 -14.37
N VAL A 128 -20.87 -1.99 -15.25
CA VAL A 128 -20.29 -3.33 -15.20
C VAL A 128 -19.36 -3.53 -16.39
N TYR A 129 -18.14 -3.96 -16.13
CA TYR A 129 -17.10 -4.19 -17.14
C TYR A 129 -16.80 -5.69 -17.22
N HIS A 130 -16.80 -6.22 -18.45
CA HIS A 130 -16.49 -7.62 -18.74
C HIS A 130 -15.09 -7.84 -19.33
N GLU A 131 -14.38 -6.76 -19.62
CA GLU A 131 -13.01 -6.76 -20.11
C GLU A 131 -12.28 -5.55 -19.53
N PHE A 132 -10.97 -5.70 -19.30
CA PHE A 132 -10.17 -4.64 -18.68
C PHE A 132 -10.04 -3.43 -19.62
N GLU A 133 -9.95 -3.69 -20.92
CA GLU A 133 -9.77 -2.71 -21.98
C GLU A 133 -10.93 -1.69 -22.00
N ALA A 134 -12.15 -2.14 -21.73
CA ALA A 134 -13.31 -1.26 -21.62
C ALA A 134 -13.19 -0.31 -20.40
N LEU A 135 -12.75 -0.84 -19.24
CA LEU A 135 -12.50 -0.03 -18.05
C LEU A 135 -11.35 0.97 -18.26
N GLU A 136 -10.26 0.53 -18.89
CA GLU A 136 -9.09 1.36 -19.18
C GLU A 136 -9.47 2.52 -20.11
N LYS A 137 -10.27 2.25 -21.15
CA LYS A 137 -10.78 3.26 -22.07
C LYS A 137 -11.67 4.27 -21.35
N ASP A 138 -12.66 3.81 -20.57
CA ASP A 138 -13.56 4.71 -19.86
C ASP A 138 -12.84 5.54 -18.78
N PHE A 139 -11.77 5.01 -18.19
CA PHE A 139 -10.92 5.79 -17.30
C PHE A 139 -10.11 6.85 -18.06
N ALA A 140 -9.53 6.50 -19.22
CA ALA A 140 -8.78 7.42 -20.08
C ALA A 140 -9.65 8.56 -20.62
N GLU A 141 -10.89 8.24 -21.01
CA GLU A 141 -11.90 9.21 -21.49
C GLU A 141 -12.55 10.02 -20.37
N LYS A 142 -12.19 9.75 -19.10
CA LYS A 142 -12.73 10.41 -17.90
C LYS A 142 -14.22 10.12 -17.63
N ASN A 143 -14.73 9.03 -18.20
CA ASN A 143 -16.07 8.50 -17.89
C ASN A 143 -16.12 7.84 -16.50
N VAL A 144 -14.97 7.38 -16.00
CA VAL A 144 -14.79 6.86 -14.64
C VAL A 144 -13.93 7.81 -13.81
N HIS A 145 -14.54 8.38 -12.77
CA HIS A 145 -13.83 9.26 -11.85
C HIS A 145 -12.90 8.45 -10.91
N PRO A 146 -11.69 8.95 -10.58
CA PRO A 146 -10.74 8.26 -9.68
C PRO A 146 -11.31 7.85 -8.32
N GLY A 147 -12.25 8.64 -7.78
CA GLY A 147 -12.92 8.34 -6.52
C GLY A 147 -13.81 7.08 -6.59
N ASP A 148 -14.49 6.89 -7.71
CA ASP A 148 -15.36 5.73 -7.92
C ASP A 148 -14.51 4.48 -8.16
N LEU A 149 -13.43 4.61 -8.97
CA LEU A 149 -12.46 3.53 -9.15
C LEU A 149 -11.85 3.08 -7.82
N LYS A 150 -11.38 4.03 -7.00
CA LYS A 150 -10.83 3.75 -5.65
C LYS A 150 -11.83 3.00 -4.78
N LYS A 151 -13.08 3.45 -4.75
CA LYS A 151 -14.12 2.84 -3.93
C LYS A 151 -14.39 1.39 -4.38
N SER A 152 -14.61 1.19 -5.67
CA SER A 152 -14.90 -0.14 -6.22
C SER A 152 -13.73 -1.11 -6.12
N VAL A 153 -12.48 -0.64 -6.31
CA VAL A 153 -11.30 -1.46 -6.07
C VAL A 153 -11.18 -1.85 -4.60
N ALA A 154 -11.43 -0.93 -3.67
CA ALA A 154 -11.40 -1.24 -2.23
C ALA A 154 -12.48 -2.28 -1.85
N GLU A 155 -13.69 -2.15 -2.36
CA GLU A 155 -14.78 -3.12 -2.15
C GLU A 155 -14.42 -4.50 -2.71
N ALA A 156 -13.88 -4.56 -3.93
CA ALA A 156 -13.45 -5.80 -4.56
C ALA A 156 -12.30 -6.49 -3.80
N ILE A 157 -11.33 -5.71 -3.31
CA ILE A 157 -10.23 -6.26 -2.48
C ILE A 157 -10.78 -6.79 -1.17
N ASN A 158 -11.67 -6.06 -0.50
CA ASN A 158 -12.28 -6.55 0.75
C ASN A 158 -13.05 -7.85 0.54
N ALA A 159 -13.81 -7.96 -0.56
CA ALA A 159 -14.49 -9.20 -0.92
C ALA A 159 -13.53 -10.35 -1.22
N LEU A 160 -12.33 -10.06 -1.76
CA LEU A 160 -11.29 -11.05 -2.00
C LEU A 160 -10.62 -11.52 -0.70
N LEU A 161 -10.40 -10.61 0.26
CA LEU A 161 -9.74 -10.91 1.54
C LEU A 161 -10.67 -11.57 2.56
N LEU A 162 -11.98 -11.29 2.50
CA LEU A 162 -12.97 -11.80 3.44
C LEU A 162 -12.88 -13.32 3.73
N PRO A 163 -12.84 -14.23 2.73
CA PRO A 163 -12.76 -15.66 3.01
C PRO A 163 -11.47 -16.06 3.73
N ILE A 164 -10.36 -15.36 3.48
CA ILE A 164 -9.08 -15.59 4.18
C ILE A 164 -9.22 -15.16 5.65
N GLN A 165 -9.81 -13.99 5.89
CA GLN A 165 -10.01 -13.44 7.22
C GLN A 165 -10.98 -14.30 8.06
N GLU A 166 -12.07 -14.75 7.46
CA GLU A 166 -13.01 -15.68 8.10
C GLU A 166 -12.36 -17.03 8.40
N TYR A 167 -11.58 -17.58 7.46
CA TYR A 167 -10.86 -18.83 7.67
C TYR A 167 -9.88 -18.71 8.85
N MET A 168 -9.09 -17.64 8.89
CA MET A 168 -8.14 -17.36 9.98
C MET A 168 -8.84 -17.13 11.33
N LEU A 169 -10.01 -16.49 11.34
CA LEU A 169 -10.79 -16.27 12.56
C LEU A 169 -11.34 -17.58 13.14
N ASN A 170 -11.76 -18.49 12.27
CA ASN A 170 -12.35 -19.78 12.66
C ASN A 170 -11.30 -20.84 13.05
N HIS A 171 -10.02 -20.57 12.86
CA HIS A 171 -8.90 -21.49 13.12
C HIS A 171 -7.85 -20.81 14.04
N PRO A 172 -8.05 -20.82 15.37
CA PRO A 172 -7.24 -20.06 16.33
C PRO A 172 -5.75 -20.44 16.35
N GLU A 173 -5.39 -21.64 15.86
CA GLU A 173 -4.01 -22.07 15.68
C GLU A 173 -3.20 -21.11 14.79
N TYR A 174 -3.81 -20.53 13.77
CA TYR A 174 -3.12 -19.58 12.89
C TYR A 174 -2.88 -18.24 13.57
N ARG A 175 -3.70 -17.87 14.57
CA ARG A 175 -3.44 -16.66 15.35
C ARG A 175 -2.18 -16.80 16.19
N GLY A 176 -2.01 -17.94 16.86
CA GLY A 176 -0.77 -18.26 17.56
C GLY A 176 0.44 -18.30 16.64
N LEU A 177 0.28 -18.84 15.42
CA LEU A 177 1.34 -18.86 14.42
C LEU A 177 1.75 -17.44 13.97
N VAL A 178 0.79 -16.55 13.72
CA VAL A 178 1.07 -15.16 13.32
C VAL A 178 1.82 -14.42 14.44
N ASP A 179 1.38 -14.57 15.69
CA ASP A 179 2.02 -13.92 16.84
C ASP A 179 3.46 -14.41 17.06
N LEU A 180 3.72 -15.70 16.79
CA LEU A 180 5.07 -16.29 16.85
C LEU A 180 5.96 -15.85 15.69
N ALA A 181 5.41 -15.79 14.47
CA ALA A 181 6.15 -15.44 13.27
C ALA A 181 6.45 -13.93 13.17
N TYR A 182 5.53 -13.10 13.66
CA TYR A 182 5.60 -11.64 13.60
C TYR A 182 5.39 -11.02 14.99
N PRO A 183 6.33 -11.21 15.93
CA PRO A 183 6.21 -10.65 17.26
C PRO A 183 6.10 -9.12 17.18
N PRO A 184 5.26 -8.48 18.01
CA PRO A 184 5.10 -7.04 17.98
C PRO A 184 6.45 -6.36 18.26
N PRO A 185 6.77 -5.29 17.52
CA PRO A 185 8.03 -4.58 17.73
C PRO A 185 8.10 -4.08 19.19
N PRO A 186 9.29 -4.09 19.80
CA PRO A 186 9.46 -3.64 21.17
C PRO A 186 8.89 -2.22 21.32
N ALA A 187 8.10 -2.01 22.38
CA ALA A 187 7.44 -0.74 22.62
C ALA A 187 8.50 0.38 22.65
N LYS A 188 8.36 1.37 21.75
CA LYS A 188 9.23 2.54 21.77
C LYS A 188 9.11 3.21 23.13
N PRO A 189 10.22 3.56 23.81
CA PRO A 189 10.16 4.23 25.10
C PRO A 189 9.31 5.51 24.96
N LYS A 190 8.30 5.64 25.82
CA LYS A 190 7.44 6.83 25.84
C LYS A 190 8.29 8.04 26.19
N VAL A 191 8.69 8.82 25.20
CA VAL A 191 9.23 10.17 25.44
C VAL A 191 8.07 11.00 25.99
N VAL A 192 8.07 11.22 27.30
CA VAL A 192 7.14 12.14 27.97
C VAL A 192 7.41 13.53 27.40
N LYS A 193 6.57 13.98 26.44
CA LYS A 193 6.57 15.36 26.00
C LYS A 193 6.16 16.22 27.19
N GLN A 194 7.12 16.90 27.82
CA GLN A 194 6.82 17.98 28.75
C GLN A 194 5.96 19.02 28.02
N LYS A 195 4.75 19.27 28.53
CA LYS A 195 3.86 20.30 28.01
C LYS A 195 4.55 21.67 28.15
N LYS A 196 4.99 22.27 27.05
CA LYS A 196 5.32 23.70 27.00
C LYS A 196 4.05 24.49 27.34
N LYS A 197 3.98 25.08 28.53
CA LYS A 197 3.00 26.11 28.88
C LYS A 197 3.33 27.37 28.09
N HIS A 198 2.67 27.62 26.97
CA HIS A 198 2.59 28.96 26.42
C HIS A 198 1.27 29.17 25.69
N ASN A 199 0.29 29.67 26.44
CA ASN A 199 -0.76 30.57 25.95
C ASN A 199 -1.51 31.11 27.17
N GLN A 200 -0.93 32.10 27.84
CA GLN A 200 -1.74 33.02 28.64
C GLN A 200 -1.98 34.25 27.77
N LYS A 201 -3.27 34.49 27.45
CA LYS A 201 -3.76 35.72 26.83
C LYS A 201 -3.38 36.90 27.72
N PRO A 202 -2.92 38.04 27.19
CA PRO A 202 -2.66 39.22 28.00
C PRO A 202 -3.97 39.73 28.62
N GLN A 203 -4.04 39.71 29.96
CA GLN A 203 -5.13 40.33 30.71
C GLN A 203 -4.92 41.85 30.71
N LYS A 204 -6.02 42.59 30.49
CA LYS A 204 -6.05 44.04 30.52
C LYS A 204 -5.69 44.56 31.92
N THR A 205 -4.82 45.55 31.91
CA THR A 205 -4.41 46.43 32.99
C THR A 205 -5.60 47.11 33.67
N ASP A 206 -5.65 47.05 34.99
CA ASP A 206 -6.19 48.09 35.86
C ASP A 206 -5.52 47.92 37.22
N GLU A 207 -4.47 48.71 37.50
CA GLU A 207 -4.09 48.97 38.88
C GLU A 207 -3.36 50.30 39.01
N ALA A 208 -3.77 51.04 40.04
CA ALA A 208 -3.57 52.45 40.24
C ALA A 208 -2.17 52.80 40.76
N ALA A 209 -1.72 53.99 40.34
CA ALA A 209 -0.76 54.91 40.95
C ALA A 209 0.19 54.39 42.06
N ALA A 210 1.50 54.43 41.77
CA ALA A 210 2.54 54.59 42.78
C ALA A 210 3.56 55.66 42.30
N PRO A 211 4.05 56.55 43.21
CA PRO A 211 4.77 57.77 42.84
C PRO A 211 6.27 57.55 42.54
N ALA A 212 6.84 58.52 41.81
CA ALA A 212 8.17 58.52 41.20
C ALA A 212 9.35 58.46 42.19
N PRO A 213 10.49 57.81 41.82
CA PRO A 213 11.75 57.98 42.51
C PRO A 213 12.65 59.05 41.85
N ALA A 214 13.38 59.78 42.70
CA ALA A 214 14.32 60.86 42.36
C ALA A 214 15.67 60.34 41.78
N PRO A 215 16.48 61.20 41.12
CA PRO A 215 17.52 60.72 40.20
C PRO A 215 18.97 60.72 40.75
N THR A 216 19.76 59.77 40.21
CA THR A 216 21.23 59.82 39.87
C THR A 216 22.26 59.86 41.02
N PRO A 217 23.58 59.55 40.83
CA PRO A 217 24.34 59.48 39.56
C PRO A 217 25.39 58.35 39.34
N SER A 218 25.66 58.14 38.05
CA SER A 218 26.91 57.85 37.33
C SER A 218 28.22 57.51 38.08
N ALA A 219 28.88 56.42 37.64
CA ALA A 219 30.34 56.37 37.57
C ALA A 219 30.80 55.46 36.40
N ASN A 220 31.78 55.97 35.67
CA ASN A 220 32.21 55.62 34.32
C ASN A 220 33.07 54.34 34.21
N PRO A 221 33.30 53.84 32.97
CA PRO A 221 33.95 52.56 32.65
C PRO A 221 35.45 52.72 32.36
N GLN A 222 36.20 51.60 32.32
CA GLN A 222 37.39 51.33 31.45
C GLN A 222 38.20 50.10 31.95
N PRO A 223 39.13 49.53 31.18
CA PRO A 223 38.89 48.82 29.92
C PRO A 223 39.65 47.47 29.85
N THR A 224 39.48 46.80 28.73
CA THR A 224 40.13 45.58 28.24
C THR A 224 41.67 45.59 28.25
N ALA A 225 42.24 44.41 28.48
CA ALA A 225 43.32 43.83 27.68
C ALA A 225 43.00 42.34 27.46
#